data_AF-B6W7N0-F1
#
_entry.id   AF-B6W7N0-F1
#
_cell.length_a   1.000
_cell.length_b   1.000
_cell.length_c   1.000
_cell.angle_alpha   90.00
_cell.angle_beta   90.00
_cell.angle_gamma   90.00
#
_symmetry.space_group_name_H-M   'P 1'
#
loop_
_entity.id
_entity.type
_entity.pdbx_description
1 polymer ?
#
loop_
_entity_poly.entity_id
_entity_poly.type
_entity_poly.pdbx_seq_one_letter_code
_entity_poly.pdbx_strand_id
1 'polypeptide(L)'
;MATRGIKNNKFLYFPYILASSFMLFIFNLLIDLKSEKFILESRGSAIIESLLEMGSWIVAIFSLIFLVYMAKTIVKNRYKELGLLYGLGMDKKSLRKILIIENLILGISTLIIGTFFTILLGPLFINLVARILKIQSQIKLSINFSKLILGLIIFAIIFILITLISLNSIRKTNPIELSKLSQKGESEPKANVISMILAIILIGYGYYTALSINGGIFQALPKFLPASIAVIIGTYFFFRSLVIWILKLFRKIKNLLQGYKYDLYRRAYQKKQGICHGPFINYHYLFSFSFKFCGYECYVCWEK
;
A
#
# COMPACT_ATOMS: atom_id res chain seq x y z
N MET A 1 7.05 24.64 -6.77
CA MET A 1 6.81 23.50 -7.69
C MET A 1 6.54 22.19 -6.97
N ALA A 2 7.37 21.77 -5.99
CA ALA A 2 7.17 20.53 -5.23
C ALA A 2 5.76 20.41 -4.59
N THR A 3 5.26 21.48 -3.97
CA THR A 3 3.91 21.52 -3.36
C THR A 3 2.76 21.42 -4.37
N ARG A 4 2.99 21.83 -5.63
CA ARG A 4 2.00 21.74 -6.72
C ARG A 4 1.88 20.30 -7.24
N GLY A 5 2.99 19.56 -7.27
CA GLY A 5 3.02 18.12 -7.58
C GLY A 5 2.27 17.27 -6.53
N ILE A 6 2.42 17.60 -5.25
CA ILE A 6 1.66 16.95 -4.15
C ILE A 6 0.17 17.25 -4.26
N LYS A 7 -0.20 18.52 -4.54
CA LYS A 7 -1.61 18.93 -4.68
C LYS A 7 -2.31 18.30 -5.89
N ASN A 8 -1.63 18.08 -7.01
CA ASN A 8 -2.22 17.45 -8.19
C ASN A 8 -2.34 15.93 -8.06
N ASN A 9 -1.45 15.29 -7.28
CA ASN A 9 -1.41 13.83 -7.11
C ASN A 9 -1.76 13.38 -5.69
N LYS A 10 -2.70 14.06 -5.02
CA LYS A 10 -3.11 13.75 -3.63
C LYS A 10 -3.46 12.29 -3.42
N PHE A 11 -4.07 11.65 -4.43
CA PHE A 11 -4.47 10.24 -4.38
C PHE A 11 -3.28 9.27 -4.21
N LEU A 12 -2.08 9.66 -4.61
CA LEU A 12 -0.86 8.85 -4.43
C LEU A 12 -0.14 9.15 -3.11
N TYR A 13 -0.16 10.40 -2.67
CA TYR A 13 0.55 10.82 -1.45
C TYR A 13 -0.24 10.53 -0.16
N PHE A 14 -1.58 10.58 -0.21
CA PHE A 14 -2.43 10.27 0.94
C PHE A 14 -2.23 8.84 1.49
N PRO A 15 -2.30 7.76 0.68
CA PRO A 15 -2.08 6.41 1.18
C PRO A 15 -0.65 6.18 1.68
N TYR A 16 0.34 6.90 1.12
CA TYR A 16 1.71 6.86 1.61
C TYR A 16 1.82 7.41 3.04
N ILE A 17 1.33 8.63 3.27
CA ILE A 17 1.38 9.30 4.57
C ILE A 17 0.58 8.48 5.61
N LEU A 18 -0.57 7.94 5.22
CA LEU A 18 -1.39 7.13 6.12
C LEU A 18 -0.65 5.85 6.52
N ALA A 19 -0.09 5.12 5.56
CA ALA A 19 0.61 3.87 5.82
C ALA A 19 1.92 4.10 6.61
N SER A 20 2.68 5.16 6.30
CA SER A 20 3.89 5.51 7.02
C SER A 20 3.61 5.95 8.45
N SER A 21 2.54 6.71 8.67
CA SER A 21 2.10 7.14 10.01
C SER A 21 1.64 5.95 10.84
N PHE A 22 0.95 4.99 10.20
CA PHE A 22 0.51 3.76 10.86
C PHE A 22 1.70 2.86 11.27
N MET A 23 2.77 2.81 10.47
CA MET A 23 3.99 2.10 10.86
C MET A 23 4.68 2.74 12.07
N LEU A 24 4.79 4.08 12.08
CA LEU A 24 5.33 4.81 13.24
C LEU A 24 4.48 4.57 14.49
N PHE A 25 3.15 4.56 14.32
CA PHE A 25 2.21 4.27 15.38
C PHE A 25 2.44 2.88 16.00
N ILE A 26 2.50 1.82 15.18
CA ILE A 26 2.76 0.44 15.66
C ILE A 26 4.12 0.35 16.35
N PHE A 27 5.15 0.98 15.79
CA PHE A 27 6.48 0.96 16.38
C PHE A 27 6.49 1.58 17.79
N ASN A 28 5.87 2.75 17.94
CA ASN A 28 5.74 3.39 19.25
C ASN A 28 4.90 2.57 20.23
N LEU A 29 3.81 1.94 19.76
CA LEU A 29 2.99 1.06 20.59
C LEU A 29 3.81 -0.10 21.19
N LEU A 30 4.71 -0.70 20.40
CA LEU A 30 5.57 -1.78 20.89
C LEU A 30 6.57 -1.30 21.95
N ILE A 31 7.17 -0.12 21.74
CA ILE A 31 8.07 0.49 22.73
C ILE A 31 7.32 0.80 24.02
N ASP A 32 6.15 1.41 23.91
CA ASP A 32 5.34 1.77 25.07
C ASP A 32 4.96 0.51 25.86
N LEU A 33 4.44 -0.51 25.16
CA LEU A 33 4.05 -1.78 25.77
C LEU A 33 5.22 -2.49 26.47
N LYS A 34 6.40 -2.52 25.85
CA LYS A 34 7.62 -3.13 26.44
C LYS A 34 7.93 -2.56 27.83
N SER A 35 7.65 -1.28 28.03
CA SER A 35 8.10 -0.53 29.19
C SER A 35 6.98 -0.19 30.17
N GLU A 36 5.86 -0.91 30.07
CA GLU A 36 4.77 -0.84 31.05
C GLU A 36 5.01 -1.77 32.25
N LYS A 37 4.61 -1.32 33.45
CA LYS A 37 4.86 -2.05 34.70
C LYS A 37 4.23 -3.45 34.70
N PHE A 38 3.03 -3.58 34.13
CA PHE A 38 2.33 -4.86 34.09
C PHE A 38 3.04 -5.90 33.21
N ILE A 39 3.87 -5.47 32.25
CA ILE A 39 4.74 -6.38 31.48
C ILE A 39 5.95 -6.78 32.33
N LEU A 40 6.59 -5.82 32.99
CA LEU A 40 7.80 -6.04 33.81
C LEU A 40 7.54 -6.93 35.04
N GLU A 41 6.37 -6.81 35.66
CA GLU A 41 5.98 -7.55 36.87
C GLU A 41 5.31 -8.91 36.56
N SER A 42 5.09 -9.22 35.28
CA SER A 42 4.44 -10.48 34.88
C SER A 42 5.36 -11.69 35.03
N ARG A 43 4.76 -12.87 35.26
CA ARG A 43 5.50 -14.15 35.27
C ARG A 43 6.05 -14.41 33.86
N GLY A 44 7.38 -14.42 33.72
CA GLY A 44 8.04 -14.52 32.42
C GLY A 44 8.28 -13.17 31.73
N SER A 45 8.29 -12.07 32.48
CA SER A 45 8.52 -10.71 31.96
C SER A 45 9.76 -10.59 31.07
N ALA A 46 10.89 -11.21 31.43
CA ALA A 46 12.11 -11.21 30.60
C ALA A 46 11.89 -11.80 29.19
N ILE A 47 11.01 -12.80 29.07
CA ILE A 47 10.68 -13.43 27.79
C ILE A 47 9.79 -12.50 26.97
N ILE A 48 8.77 -11.91 27.61
CA ILE A 48 7.85 -10.98 26.94
C ILE A 48 8.60 -9.72 26.49
N GLU A 49 9.50 -9.20 27.33
CA GLU A 49 10.34 -8.05 27.02
C GLU A 49 11.24 -8.33 25.81
N SER A 50 11.95 -9.47 25.80
CA SER A 50 12.82 -9.84 24.68
C SER A 50 12.03 -10.07 23.37
N LEU A 51 10.83 -10.66 23.46
CA LEU A 51 9.94 -10.81 22.31
C LEU A 51 9.44 -9.46 21.76
N LEU A 52 9.04 -8.54 22.64
CA LEU A 52 8.61 -7.19 22.24
C LEU A 52 9.77 -6.38 21.65
N GLU A 53 10.98 -6.55 22.17
CA GLU A 53 12.18 -5.92 21.61
C GLU A 53 12.50 -6.46 20.22
N MET A 54 12.54 -7.78 20.05
CA MET A 54 12.72 -8.38 18.71
C MET A 54 11.60 -7.94 17.76
N GLY A 55 10.35 -7.90 18.23
CA GLY A 55 9.21 -7.40 17.47
C GLY A 55 9.40 -5.95 17.02
N SER A 56 9.92 -5.08 17.88
CA SER A 56 10.20 -3.68 17.53
C SER A 56 11.23 -3.57 16.40
N TRP A 57 12.31 -4.35 16.45
CA TRP A 57 13.32 -4.40 15.39
C TRP A 57 12.76 -4.94 14.07
N ILE A 58 11.93 -5.98 14.13
CA ILE A 58 11.22 -6.54 12.97
C ILE A 58 10.34 -5.47 12.33
N VAL A 59 9.55 -4.73 13.11
CA VAL A 59 8.70 -3.63 12.61
C VAL A 59 9.55 -2.52 12.01
N ALA A 60 10.67 -2.15 12.63
CA ALA A 60 11.58 -1.13 12.09
C ALA A 60 12.13 -1.54 10.71
N ILE A 61 12.64 -2.78 10.57
CA ILE A 61 13.16 -3.31 9.30
C ILE A 61 12.05 -3.42 8.26
N PHE A 62 10.87 -3.93 8.66
CA PHE A 62 9.72 -4.03 7.78
C PHE A 62 9.27 -2.66 7.26
N SER A 63 9.20 -1.67 8.14
CA SER A 63 8.85 -0.30 7.78
C SER A 63 9.86 0.29 6.79
N LEU A 64 11.16 0.08 6.97
CA LEU A 64 12.19 0.53 6.03
C LEU A 64 11.96 -0.06 4.62
N ILE A 65 11.81 -1.38 4.52
CA ILE A 65 11.59 -2.07 3.23
C ILE A 65 10.29 -1.57 2.56
N PHE A 66 9.21 -1.50 3.34
CA PHE A 66 7.90 -1.09 2.85
C PHE A 66 7.89 0.38 2.38
N LEU A 67 8.48 1.29 3.17
CA LEU A 67 8.56 2.71 2.82
C LEU A 67 9.47 2.98 1.63
N VAL A 68 10.60 2.25 1.49
CA VAL A 68 11.44 2.32 0.30
C VAL A 68 10.66 1.85 -0.94
N TYR A 69 9.90 0.77 -0.84
CA TYR A 69 9.05 0.28 -1.94
C TYR A 69 7.98 1.31 -2.35
N MET A 70 7.30 1.87 -1.36
CA MET A 70 6.29 2.89 -1.58
C MET A 70 6.87 4.17 -2.20
N ALA A 71 8.03 4.63 -1.72
CA ALA A 71 8.74 5.78 -2.28
C ALA A 71 9.12 5.55 -3.75
N LYS A 72 9.65 4.36 -4.09
CA LYS A 72 9.95 3.99 -5.49
C LYS A 72 8.70 4.00 -6.37
N THR A 73 7.56 3.56 -5.83
CA THR A 73 6.29 3.53 -6.56
C THR A 73 5.78 4.95 -6.84
N ILE A 74 5.89 5.88 -5.89
CA ILE A 74 5.54 7.30 -6.08
C ILE A 74 6.40 7.92 -7.18
N VAL A 75 7.73 7.71 -7.13
CA VAL A 75 8.65 8.21 -8.16
C VAL A 75 8.30 7.62 -9.53
N LYS A 76 7.99 6.32 -9.58
CA LYS A 76 7.62 5.64 -10.82
C LYS A 76 6.34 6.18 -11.44
N ASN A 77 5.33 6.48 -10.64
CA ASN A 77 4.07 7.04 -11.12
C ASN A 77 4.23 8.47 -11.66
N ARG A 78 5.32 9.16 -11.29
CA ARG A 78 5.60 10.54 -11.71
C ARG A 78 6.61 10.67 -12.84
N TYR A 79 7.06 9.56 -13.43
CA TYR A 79 8.01 9.61 -14.54
C TYR A 79 7.53 10.41 -15.75
N LYS A 80 6.22 10.49 -16.02
CA LYS A 80 5.64 11.34 -17.08
C LYS A 80 5.91 12.83 -16.83
N GLU A 81 5.60 13.31 -15.62
CA GLU A 81 5.82 14.71 -15.23
C GLU A 81 7.31 15.05 -15.20
N LEU A 82 8.13 14.17 -14.60
CA LEU A 82 9.57 14.37 -14.48
C LEU A 82 10.29 14.31 -15.83
N GLY A 83 9.82 13.46 -16.76
CA GLY A 83 10.34 13.35 -18.13
C GLY A 83 10.04 14.58 -18.99
N LEU A 84 8.84 15.15 -18.86
CA LEU A 84 8.48 16.42 -19.52
C LEU A 84 9.35 17.58 -19.01
N LEU A 85 9.53 17.69 -17.69
CA LEU A 85 10.38 18.71 -17.08
C LEU A 85 11.84 18.60 -17.53
N TYR A 86 12.36 17.39 -17.69
CA TYR A 86 13.70 17.17 -18.25
C TYR A 86 13.79 17.58 -19.73
N GLY A 87 12.75 17.29 -20.53
CA GLY A 87 12.69 17.69 -21.94
C GLY A 87 12.64 19.20 -22.15
N LEU A 88 12.13 19.95 -21.18
CA LEU A 88 12.12 21.42 -21.14
C LEU A 88 13.48 22.03 -20.71
N GLY A 89 14.54 21.22 -20.59
CA GLY A 89 15.89 21.68 -20.28
C GLY A 89 16.22 21.75 -18.79
N MET A 90 15.40 21.17 -17.89
CA MET A 90 15.77 21.11 -16.47
C MET A 90 16.98 20.20 -16.23
N ASP A 91 17.95 20.73 -15.48
CA ASP A 91 19.13 19.97 -15.09
C ASP A 91 18.81 18.80 -14.12
N LYS A 92 19.68 17.79 -14.12
CA LYS A 92 19.57 16.61 -13.24
C LYS A 92 19.72 16.96 -11.75
N LYS A 93 20.41 18.05 -11.37
CA LYS A 93 20.51 18.51 -9.96
C LYS A 93 19.17 19.04 -9.45
N SER A 94 18.41 19.73 -10.28
CA SER A 94 17.13 20.35 -9.96
C SER A 94 16.04 19.29 -9.74
N LEU A 95 16.03 18.25 -10.57
CA LEU A 95 15.22 17.04 -10.37
C LEU A 95 15.49 16.36 -9.01
N ARG A 96 16.76 16.23 -8.62
CA ARG A 96 17.14 15.66 -7.32
C ARG A 96 16.67 16.54 -6.16
N LYS A 97 16.81 17.86 -6.26
CA LYS A 97 16.33 18.81 -5.22
C LYS A 97 14.83 18.68 -5.00
N ILE A 98 14.04 18.54 -6.06
CA ILE A 98 12.59 18.37 -5.95
C ILE A 98 12.24 17.11 -5.15
N LEU A 99 12.89 15.99 -5.46
CA LEU A 99 12.63 14.70 -4.80
C LEU A 99 13.08 14.70 -3.33
N ILE A 100 14.18 15.38 -3.00
CA ILE A 100 14.59 15.59 -1.61
C ILE A 100 13.52 16.36 -0.84
N ILE A 101 13.05 17.49 -1.39
CA ILE A 101 12.04 18.33 -0.75
C ILE A 101 10.73 17.57 -0.55
N GLU A 102 10.32 16.77 -1.52
CA GLU A 102 9.11 15.95 -1.38
C GLU A 102 9.25 14.87 -0.30
N ASN A 103 10.37 14.14 -0.28
CA ASN A 103 10.62 13.16 0.78
C ASN A 103 10.70 13.81 2.16
N LEU A 104 11.25 15.02 2.27
CA LEU A 104 11.26 15.79 3.52
C LEU A 104 9.84 16.18 3.96
N ILE A 105 9.00 16.67 3.05
CA ILE A 105 7.60 17.00 3.36
C ILE A 105 6.84 15.75 3.81
N LEU A 106 7.06 14.61 3.14
CA LEU A 106 6.44 13.33 3.51
C LEU A 106 6.94 12.81 4.87
N GLY A 107 8.24 12.96 5.14
CA GLY A 107 8.82 12.61 6.44
C GLY A 107 8.22 13.43 7.57
N ILE A 108 8.23 14.76 7.44
CA ILE A 108 7.69 15.67 8.46
C ILE A 108 6.21 15.43 8.70
N SER A 109 5.40 15.29 7.64
CA SER A 109 3.97 14.99 7.78
C SER A 109 3.73 13.64 8.45
N THR A 110 4.53 12.61 8.13
CA THR A 110 4.45 11.30 8.79
C THR A 110 4.78 11.38 10.28
N LEU A 111 5.84 12.11 10.66
CA LEU A 111 6.23 12.24 12.06
C LEU A 111 5.13 12.95 12.86
N ILE A 112 4.56 14.04 12.32
CA ILE A 112 3.48 14.77 12.98
C ILE A 112 2.23 13.89 13.14
N ILE A 113 1.77 13.28 12.05
CA ILE A 113 0.51 12.52 12.04
C ILE A 113 0.66 11.21 12.83
N GLY A 114 1.77 10.49 12.66
CA GLY A 114 2.02 9.25 13.38
C GLY A 114 2.16 9.47 14.89
N THR A 115 2.89 10.50 15.32
CA THR A 115 2.97 10.84 16.75
C THR A 115 1.62 11.31 17.30
N PHE A 116 0.84 12.08 16.53
CA PHE A 116 -0.53 12.45 16.91
C PHE A 116 -1.40 11.20 17.13
N PHE A 117 -1.36 10.21 16.23
CA PHE A 117 -2.06 8.94 16.42
C PHE A 117 -1.54 8.15 17.63
N THR A 118 -0.24 8.13 17.88
CA THR A 118 0.31 7.46 19.08
C THR A 118 -0.19 8.11 20.37
N ILE A 119 -0.19 9.44 20.45
CA ILE A 119 -0.65 10.15 21.64
C ILE A 119 -2.16 9.92 21.85
N LEU A 120 -2.94 9.96 20.78
CA LEU A 120 -4.40 9.82 20.85
C LEU A 120 -4.86 8.38 21.11
N LEU A 121 -4.30 7.42 20.37
CA LEU A 121 -4.73 6.02 20.41
C LEU A 121 -3.87 5.12 21.29
N GLY A 122 -2.63 5.51 21.59
CA GLY A 122 -1.67 4.71 22.37
C GLY A 122 -2.22 4.23 23.70
N PRO A 123 -2.71 5.13 24.57
CA PRO A 123 -3.32 4.76 25.84
C PRO A 123 -4.54 3.84 25.69
N LEU A 124 -5.32 3.98 24.61
CA LEU A 124 -6.46 3.09 24.33
C LEU A 124 -6.00 1.66 24.04
N PHE A 125 -4.94 1.50 23.24
CA PHE A 125 -4.36 0.18 22.92
C PHE A 125 -3.74 -0.47 24.14
N ILE A 126 -2.98 0.27 24.95
CA ILE A 126 -2.36 -0.27 26.17
C ILE A 126 -3.43 -0.76 27.16
N ASN A 127 -4.49 0.03 27.34
CA ASN A 127 -5.64 -0.38 28.17
C ASN A 127 -6.39 -1.58 27.60
N LEU A 128 -6.53 -1.68 26.27
CA LEU A 128 -7.13 -2.83 25.62
C LEU A 128 -6.33 -4.11 25.89
N VAL A 129 -5.00 -4.04 25.75
CA VAL A 129 -4.11 -5.18 26.06
C VAL A 129 -4.18 -5.55 27.53
N ALA A 130 -4.15 -4.57 28.44
CA ALA A 130 -4.27 -4.83 29.89
C ALA A 130 -5.59 -5.52 30.26
N ARG A 131 -6.71 -5.11 29.63
CA ARG A 131 -8.02 -5.76 29.82
C ARG A 131 -8.04 -7.19 29.30
N ILE A 132 -7.44 -7.46 28.14
CA ILE A 132 -7.31 -8.82 27.60
C ILE A 132 -6.52 -9.72 28.56
N LEU A 133 -5.47 -9.18 29.18
CA LEU A 133 -4.68 -9.87 30.19
C LEU A 133 -5.35 -9.95 31.58
N LYS A 134 -6.59 -9.45 31.72
CA LYS A 134 -7.38 -9.41 32.96
C LYS A 134 -6.68 -8.68 34.11
N ILE A 135 -5.81 -7.72 33.80
CA ILE A 135 -5.13 -6.90 34.78
C ILE A 135 -6.02 -5.69 35.08
N GLN A 136 -6.50 -5.58 36.32
CA GLN A 136 -7.29 -4.43 36.79
C GLN A 136 -6.36 -3.26 37.12
N SER A 137 -5.57 -2.80 36.15
CA SER A 137 -4.86 -1.54 36.27
C SER A 137 -5.69 -0.43 35.63
N GLN A 138 -6.08 0.57 36.42
CA GLN A 138 -6.43 1.88 35.88
C GLN A 138 -5.11 2.53 35.45
N ILE A 139 -4.68 2.27 34.22
CA ILE A 139 -3.45 2.87 33.70
C ILE A 139 -3.72 4.36 33.53
N LYS A 140 -3.14 5.17 34.42
CA LYS A 140 -3.12 6.63 34.27
C LYS A 140 -2.44 6.94 32.94
N LEU A 141 -2.96 7.92 32.19
CA LEU A 141 -2.31 8.48 31.00
C LEU A 141 -0.95 9.09 31.39
N SER A 142 0.08 8.26 31.55
CA SER A 142 1.45 8.70 31.71
C SER A 142 2.15 8.52 30.37
N ILE A 143 2.02 9.53 29.51
CA ILE A 143 2.78 9.59 28.26
C ILE A 143 4.23 9.88 28.63
N ASN A 144 5.10 8.91 28.41
CA ASN A 144 6.53 9.10 28.61
C ASN A 144 7.14 9.68 27.33
N PHE A 145 7.41 10.99 27.33
CA PHE A 145 7.99 11.69 26.19
C PHE A 145 9.31 11.09 25.71
N SER A 146 10.11 10.48 26.59
CA SER A 146 11.38 9.85 26.22
C SER A 146 11.19 8.69 25.23
N LYS A 147 10.09 7.92 25.38
CA LYS A 147 9.77 6.78 24.50
C LYS A 147 9.36 7.25 23.10
N LEU A 148 8.54 8.30 23.04
CA LEU A 148 8.12 8.92 21.78
C LEU A 148 9.32 9.49 20.99
N ILE A 149 10.28 10.09 21.68
CA ILE A 149 11.50 10.63 21.05
C ILE A 149 12.31 9.52 20.39
N LEU A 150 12.44 8.35 21.03
CA LEU A 150 13.17 7.22 20.45
C LEU A 150 12.55 6.75 19.12
N GLY A 151 11.22 6.66 19.06
CA GLY A 151 10.51 6.36 17.81
C GLY A 151 10.67 7.42 16.73
N LEU A 152 10.62 8.70 17.11
CA LEU A 152 10.88 9.81 16.20
C LEU A 152 12.30 9.75 15.60
N ILE A 153 13.32 9.46 16.41
CA ILE A 153 14.71 9.34 15.97
C ILE A 153 14.87 8.19 14.97
N ILE A 154 14.32 7.01 15.29
CA ILE A 154 14.42 5.82 14.43
C ILE A 154 13.73 6.08 13.08
N PHE A 155 12.52 6.64 13.08
CA PHE A 155 11.83 6.97 11.84
C PHE A 155 12.51 8.11 11.06
N ALA A 156 13.10 9.08 11.74
CA ALA A 156 13.91 10.12 11.07
C ALA A 156 15.10 9.50 10.34
N ILE A 157 15.83 8.56 10.97
CA ILE A 157 16.93 7.82 10.32
C ILE A 157 16.41 7.04 9.10
N ILE A 158 15.26 6.36 9.23
CA ILE A 158 14.62 5.65 8.11
C ILE A 158 14.32 6.60 6.94
N PHE A 159 13.77 7.80 7.19
CA PHE A 159 13.51 8.80 6.15
C PHE A 159 14.78 9.35 5.50
N ILE A 160 15.86 9.51 6.27
CA ILE A 160 17.17 9.89 5.72
C ILE A 160 17.68 8.78 4.78
N LEU A 161 17.60 7.52 5.20
CA LEU A 161 17.99 6.37 4.37
C LEU A 161 17.16 6.28 3.09
N ILE A 162 15.83 6.46 3.18
CA ILE A 162 14.94 6.49 2.01
C ILE A 162 15.34 7.61 1.05
N THR A 163 15.69 8.79 1.57
CA THR A 163 16.13 9.92 0.75
C THR A 163 17.42 9.59 0.00
N LEU A 164 18.42 8.99 0.68
CA LEU A 164 19.68 8.54 0.06
C LEU A 164 19.45 7.48 -1.02
N ILE A 165 18.62 6.46 -0.74
CA ILE A 165 18.28 5.41 -1.71
C ILE A 165 17.56 5.99 -2.92
N SER A 166 16.62 6.91 -2.70
CA SER A 166 15.87 7.59 -3.77
C SER A 166 16.80 8.39 -4.67
N LEU A 167 17.77 9.11 -4.09
CA LEU A 167 18.79 9.86 -4.83
C LEU A 167 19.66 8.97 -5.71
N ASN A 168 20.10 7.82 -5.18
CA ASN A 168 20.92 6.88 -5.93
C ASN A 168 20.16 6.23 -7.09
N SER A 169 18.85 6.00 -6.94
CA SER A 169 18.01 5.42 -8.00
C SER A 169 17.98 6.31 -9.25
N ILE A 170 17.88 7.63 -9.07
CA ILE A 170 17.81 8.59 -10.18
C ILE A 170 19.14 8.72 -10.90
N ARG A 171 20.26 8.65 -10.16
CA ARG A 171 21.61 8.74 -10.76
C ARG A 171 21.85 7.65 -11.81
N LYS A 172 21.29 6.46 -11.61
CA LYS A 172 21.45 5.31 -12.50
C LYS A 172 20.49 5.28 -13.69
N THR A 173 19.45 6.11 -13.71
CA THR A 173 18.39 6.01 -14.71
C THR A 173 18.38 7.24 -15.62
N ASN A 174 18.52 7.05 -16.94
CA ASN A 174 18.47 8.15 -17.88
C ASN A 174 17.01 8.67 -17.98
N PRO A 175 16.76 9.98 -17.73
CA PRO A 175 15.41 10.56 -17.78
C PRO A 175 14.70 10.38 -19.13
N ILE A 176 15.47 10.26 -20.22
CA ILE A 176 14.96 10.05 -21.58
C ILE A 176 14.42 8.61 -21.76
N GLU A 177 15.07 7.61 -21.15
CA GLU A 177 14.55 6.23 -21.10
C GLU A 177 13.35 6.10 -20.16
N LEU A 178 13.33 6.90 -19.08
CA LEU A 178 12.21 6.98 -18.12
C LEU A 178 10.91 7.47 -18.76
N SER A 179 10.98 8.41 -19.72
CA SER A 179 9.81 8.85 -20.49
C SER A 179 9.32 7.78 -21.47
N LYS A 180 10.26 7.10 -22.16
CA LYS A 180 9.96 5.97 -23.05
C LYS A 180 9.35 4.77 -22.31
N LEU A 181 9.71 4.53 -21.05
CA LEU A 181 9.08 3.52 -20.18
C LEU A 181 7.62 3.82 -19.83
N SER A 182 7.18 5.08 -19.95
CA SER A 182 5.78 5.46 -19.76
C SER A 182 4.97 5.52 -21.08
N GLN A 183 5.66 5.65 -22.22
CA GLN A 183 5.08 5.67 -23.57
C GLN A 183 5.06 4.29 -24.26
N LYS A 184 5.98 3.37 -23.93
CA LYS A 184 5.76 1.94 -24.20
C LYS A 184 4.54 1.56 -23.39
N GLY A 185 3.39 1.47 -24.05
CA GLY A 185 2.10 1.14 -23.43
C GLY A 185 2.30 0.03 -22.42
N GLU A 186 1.77 0.24 -21.20
CA GLU A 186 1.90 -0.67 -20.07
C GLU A 186 1.86 -2.11 -20.57
N SER A 187 3.02 -2.77 -20.64
CA SER A 187 3.01 -4.21 -20.82
C SER A 187 2.18 -4.73 -19.66
N GLU A 188 1.13 -5.49 -19.97
CA GLU A 188 0.20 -5.98 -18.97
C GLU A 188 1.01 -6.48 -17.77
N PRO A 189 0.74 -5.99 -16.54
CA PRO A 189 1.42 -6.53 -15.40
C PRO A 189 1.05 -8.00 -15.36
N LYS A 190 1.97 -8.85 -15.84
CA LYS A 190 1.87 -10.29 -15.74
C LYS A 190 1.80 -10.53 -14.25
N ALA A 191 0.60 -10.85 -13.78
CA ALA A 191 0.42 -11.34 -12.44
C ALA A 191 1.24 -12.62 -12.42
N ASN A 192 2.45 -12.56 -11.86
CA ASN A 192 3.25 -13.74 -11.66
C ASN A 192 2.51 -14.56 -10.60
N VAL A 193 1.62 -15.44 -11.05
CA VAL A 193 0.89 -16.39 -10.20
C VAL A 193 1.89 -17.16 -9.33
N ILE A 194 3.09 -17.42 -9.87
CA ILE A 194 4.25 -17.98 -9.17
C ILE A 194 4.64 -17.14 -7.93
N SER A 195 4.70 -15.81 -8.04
CA SER A 195 5.02 -14.94 -6.91
C SER A 195 3.92 -14.93 -5.84
N MET A 196 2.65 -15.10 -6.24
CA MET A 196 1.53 -15.22 -5.30
C MET A 196 1.56 -16.55 -4.54
N ILE A 197 1.82 -17.66 -5.24
CA ILE A 197 1.97 -18.98 -4.61
C ILE A 197 3.15 -18.98 -3.64
N LEU A 198 4.30 -18.45 -4.07
CA LEU A 198 5.48 -18.34 -3.23
C LEU A 198 5.20 -17.51 -1.96
N ALA A 199 4.46 -16.40 -2.09
CA ALA A 199 4.05 -15.59 -0.94
C ALA A 199 3.22 -16.38 0.08
N ILE A 200 2.24 -17.16 -0.39
CA ILE A 200 1.37 -17.98 0.46
C ILE A 200 2.20 -19.06 1.16
N ILE A 201 3.14 -19.71 0.47
CA ILE A 201 4.03 -20.71 1.06
C ILE A 201 4.91 -20.10 2.14
N LEU A 202 5.51 -18.93 1.90
CA LEU A 202 6.37 -18.27 2.89
C LEU A 202 5.59 -17.82 4.15
N ILE A 203 4.38 -17.28 3.97
CA ILE A 203 3.51 -16.91 5.09
C ILE A 203 3.06 -18.15 5.85
N GLY A 204 2.67 -19.21 5.11
CA GLY A 204 2.29 -20.50 5.68
C GLY A 204 3.43 -21.15 6.47
N TYR A 205 4.66 -21.08 5.96
CA TYR A 205 5.86 -21.56 6.66
C TYR A 205 6.13 -20.77 7.94
N GLY A 206 6.02 -19.43 7.90
CA GLY A 206 6.13 -18.59 9.09
C GLY A 206 5.08 -18.93 10.15
N TYR A 207 3.84 -19.19 9.73
CA TYR A 207 2.76 -19.58 10.63
C TYR A 207 2.94 -21.00 11.19
N TYR A 208 3.33 -21.94 10.34
CA TYR A 208 3.63 -23.31 10.74
C TYR A 208 4.77 -23.35 11.75
N THR A 209 5.86 -22.61 11.50
CA THR A 209 6.99 -22.52 12.43
C THR A 209 6.58 -21.88 13.76
N ALA A 210 5.64 -20.92 13.77
CA ALA A 210 5.09 -20.37 15.01
C ALA A 210 4.25 -21.39 15.79
N LEU A 211 3.43 -22.19 15.12
CA LEU A 211 2.57 -23.21 15.75
C LEU A 211 3.33 -24.48 16.17
N SER A 212 4.44 -24.79 15.51
CA SER A 212 5.26 -25.99 15.77
C SER A 212 6.21 -25.81 16.96
N ILE A 213 6.15 -24.67 17.67
CA ILE A 213 6.90 -24.42 18.90
C ILE A 213 6.21 -25.17 20.05
N ASN A 214 6.49 -26.47 20.12
CA ASN A 214 6.09 -27.33 21.22
C ASN A 214 7.27 -27.45 22.20
N GLY A 215 7.43 -26.46 23.08
CA GLY A 215 8.29 -26.57 24.26
C GLY A 215 9.41 -25.54 24.36
N GLY A 216 9.52 -24.96 25.56
CA GLY A 216 10.74 -24.39 26.15
C GLY A 216 11.35 -23.14 25.50
N ILE A 217 11.83 -22.23 26.36
CA ILE A 217 12.48 -20.95 26.01
C ILE A 217 13.58 -21.09 24.94
N PHE A 218 14.37 -22.17 25.01
CA PHE A 218 15.53 -22.40 24.14
C PHE A 218 15.18 -22.72 22.69
N GLN A 219 13.94 -23.15 22.40
CA GLN A 219 13.51 -23.47 21.03
C GLN A 219 12.75 -22.33 20.36
N ALA A 220 12.12 -21.43 21.13
CA ALA A 220 11.25 -20.38 20.60
C ALA A 220 12.03 -19.18 20.04
N LEU A 221 12.99 -18.64 20.80
CA LEU A 221 13.81 -17.48 20.43
C LEU A 221 14.56 -17.63 19.08
N PRO A 222 15.31 -18.73 18.84
CA PRO A 222 16.04 -18.88 17.58
C PRO A 222 15.14 -19.12 16.35
N LYS A 223 13.91 -19.61 16.55
CA LYS A 223 12.95 -19.82 15.46
C LYS A 223 12.13 -18.56 15.11
N PHE A 224 12.00 -17.63 16.06
CA PHE A 224 11.19 -16.41 15.91
C PHE A 224 11.72 -15.45 14.84
N LEU A 225 13.03 -15.18 14.82
CA LEU A 225 13.64 -14.28 13.84
C LEU A 225 13.54 -14.79 12.39
N PRO A 226 13.94 -16.05 12.07
CA PRO A 226 13.79 -16.61 10.73
C PRO A 226 12.32 -16.66 10.27
N ALA A 227 11.40 -17.03 11.17
CA ALA A 227 9.97 -17.06 10.87
C ALA A 227 9.46 -15.65 10.51
N SER A 228 9.87 -14.64 11.28
CA SER A 228 9.48 -13.25 11.02
C SER A 228 10.05 -12.72 9.70
N ILE A 229 11.30 -13.04 9.35
CA ILE A 229 11.90 -12.68 8.06
C ILE A 229 11.14 -13.35 6.91
N ALA A 230 10.79 -14.63 7.04
CA ALA A 230 10.00 -15.34 6.04
C ALA A 230 8.62 -14.68 5.84
N VAL A 231 7.96 -14.27 6.93
CA VAL A 231 6.68 -13.54 6.88
C VAL A 231 6.85 -12.16 6.23
N ILE A 232 7.92 -11.43 6.52
CA ILE A 232 8.21 -10.13 5.88
C ILE A 232 8.34 -10.29 4.36
N ILE A 233 9.17 -11.25 3.92
CA ILE A 233 9.40 -11.52 2.50
C ILE A 233 8.10 -12.00 1.83
N GLY A 234 7.38 -12.92 2.48
CA GLY A 234 6.11 -13.43 2.00
C GLY A 234 5.07 -12.32 1.85
N THR A 235 4.95 -11.44 2.84
CA THR A 235 4.03 -10.30 2.83
C THR A 235 4.37 -9.30 1.72
N TYR A 236 5.66 -9.06 1.45
CA TYR A 236 6.08 -8.22 0.33
C TYR A 236 5.63 -8.78 -1.02
N PHE A 237 5.86 -10.08 -1.27
CA PHE A 237 5.39 -10.73 -2.50
C PHE A 237 3.86 -10.80 -2.57
N PHE A 238 3.20 -10.98 -1.42
CA PHE A 238 1.76 -11.00 -1.30
C PHE A 238 1.16 -9.65 -1.71
N PHE A 239 1.59 -8.55 -1.08
CA PHE A 239 1.10 -7.21 -1.42
C PHE A 239 1.38 -6.85 -2.87
N ARG A 240 2.58 -7.17 -3.39
CA ARG A 240 2.92 -6.94 -4.80
C ARG A 240 1.96 -7.65 -5.76
N SER A 241 1.60 -8.90 -5.45
CA SER A 241 0.72 -9.72 -6.30
C SER A 241 -0.75 -9.31 -6.12
N LEU A 242 -1.16 -9.02 -4.89
CA LEU A 242 -2.51 -8.59 -4.52
C LEU A 242 -2.89 -7.29 -5.22
N VAL A 243 -2.01 -6.30 -5.27
CA VAL A 243 -2.28 -5.03 -5.98
C VAL A 243 -2.55 -5.28 -7.46
N ILE A 244 -1.76 -6.14 -8.12
CA ILE A 244 -1.96 -6.48 -9.53
C ILE A 244 -3.29 -7.23 -9.72
N TRP A 245 -3.61 -8.16 -8.83
CA TRP A 245 -4.86 -8.92 -8.90
C TRP A 245 -6.09 -8.04 -8.70
N ILE A 246 -6.07 -7.15 -7.70
CA ILE A 246 -7.12 -6.15 -7.48
C ILE A 246 -7.29 -5.26 -8.72
N LEU A 247 -6.19 -4.76 -9.30
CA LEU A 247 -6.27 -3.95 -10.52
C LEU A 247 -6.90 -4.71 -11.70
N LYS A 248 -6.59 -6.01 -11.85
CA LYS A 248 -7.25 -6.86 -12.86
C LYS A 248 -8.73 -7.06 -12.57
N LEU A 249 -9.11 -7.23 -11.31
CA LEU A 249 -10.51 -7.35 -10.90
C LEU A 249 -11.29 -6.06 -11.20
N PHE A 250 -10.74 -4.90 -10.84
CA PHE A 250 -11.33 -3.59 -11.16
C PHE A 250 -11.43 -3.35 -12.67
N ARG A 251 -10.41 -3.72 -13.46
CA ARG A 251 -10.47 -3.66 -14.93
C ARG A 251 -11.55 -4.59 -15.48
N LYS A 252 -11.69 -5.80 -14.95
CA LYS A 252 -12.76 -6.73 -15.36
C LYS A 252 -14.14 -6.14 -15.07
N ILE A 253 -14.35 -5.58 -13.87
CA ILE A 253 -15.61 -4.91 -13.50
C ILE A 253 -15.86 -3.70 -14.40
N LYS A 254 -14.86 -2.87 -14.69
CA LYS A 254 -15.00 -1.71 -15.58
C LYS A 254 -15.29 -2.12 -17.03
N ASN A 255 -14.66 -3.17 -17.54
CA ASN A 255 -14.93 -3.71 -18.87
C ASN A 255 -16.34 -4.31 -18.94
N LEU A 256 -16.79 -4.99 -17.89
CA LEU A 256 -18.17 -5.46 -17.76
C LEU A 256 -19.17 -4.28 -17.75
N LEU A 257 -18.87 -3.21 -17.01
CA LEU A 257 -19.69 -1.99 -16.97
C LEU A 257 -19.67 -1.22 -18.31
N GLN A 258 -18.53 -1.17 -19.01
CA GLN A 258 -18.43 -0.58 -20.35
C GLN A 258 -19.19 -1.43 -21.37
N GLY A 259 -19.08 -2.76 -21.32
CA GLY A 259 -19.87 -3.67 -22.14
C GLY A 259 -21.37 -3.48 -21.92
N TYR A 260 -21.81 -3.38 -20.67
CA TYR A 260 -23.22 -3.13 -20.34
C TYR A 260 -23.71 -1.77 -20.84
N LYS A 261 -22.90 -0.71 -20.75
CA LYS A 261 -23.22 0.61 -21.34
C LYS A 261 -23.33 0.54 -22.86
N TYR A 262 -22.44 -0.19 -23.54
CA TYR A 262 -22.48 -0.39 -24.98
C TYR A 262 -23.73 -1.17 -25.42
N ASP A 263 -24.10 -2.23 -24.71
CA ASP A 263 -25.31 -3.01 -25.00
C ASP A 263 -26.60 -2.21 -24.75
N LEU A 264 -26.63 -1.37 -23.72
CA LEU A 264 -27.74 -0.45 -23.47
C LEU A 264 -27.84 0.63 -24.57
N TYR A 265 -26.71 1.20 -24.99
CA TYR A 265 -26.65 2.16 -26.09
C TYR A 265 -27.07 1.53 -27.42
N ARG A 266 -26.65 0.29 -27.69
CA ARG A 266 -27.03 -0.50 -28.87
C ARG A 266 -28.54 -0.77 -28.90
N ARG A 267 -29.14 -1.12 -27.77
CA ARG A 267 -30.61 -1.31 -27.63
C ARG A 267 -31.38 0.01 -27.79
N ALA A 268 -30.85 1.12 -27.26
CA ALA A 268 -31.44 2.44 -27.45
C ALA A 268 -31.33 2.92 -28.91
N TYR A 269 -30.20 2.65 -29.59
CA TYR A 269 -29.98 3.00 -31.00
C TYR A 269 -30.86 2.17 -31.95
N GLN A 270 -31.00 0.85 -31.70
CA GLN A 270 -31.92 -0.01 -32.45
C GLN A 270 -33.39 0.40 -32.26
N LYS A 271 -33.77 0.87 -31.05
CA LYS A 271 -35.12 1.38 -30.80
C LYS A 271 -35.40 2.71 -31.52
N LYS A 272 -34.36 3.54 -31.74
CA LYS A 272 -34.45 4.85 -32.43
C LYS A 272 -34.43 4.73 -33.96
N GLN A 273 -33.76 3.72 -34.54
CA GLN A 273 -33.70 3.51 -36.00
C GLN A 273 -34.89 2.74 -36.59
N GLY A 274 -35.88 2.32 -35.80
CA GLY A 274 -37.09 1.68 -36.34
C GLY A 274 -36.85 0.35 -37.06
N ILE A 275 -35.65 -0.24 -36.94
CA ILE A 275 -35.32 -1.54 -37.51
C ILE A 275 -35.84 -2.62 -36.54
N CYS A 276 -37.14 -2.89 -36.65
CA CYS A 276 -37.71 -4.14 -36.18
C CYS A 276 -37.27 -5.25 -37.16
N HIS A 277 -36.05 -5.76 -37.02
CA HIS A 277 -35.82 -7.14 -37.44
C HIS A 277 -36.40 -8.04 -36.35
N GLY A 278 -37.55 -8.65 -36.68
CA GLY A 278 -38.09 -9.78 -35.96
C GLY A 278 -37.08 -10.93 -35.87
N PRO A 279 -37.31 -11.88 -34.94
CA PRO A 279 -36.27 -12.61 -34.28
C PRO A 279 -35.69 -13.71 -35.17
N PHE A 280 -34.36 -13.76 -35.30
CA PHE A 280 -33.66 -15.04 -35.40
C PHE A 280 -33.07 -15.35 -34.03
N ILE A 281 -33.97 -15.48 -33.04
CA ILE A 281 -33.71 -16.25 -31.84
C ILE A 281 -34.17 -17.66 -32.19
N ASN A 282 -33.23 -18.46 -32.68
CA ASN A 282 -33.30 -19.91 -32.56
C ASN A 282 -32.84 -20.26 -31.13
N TYR A 283 -33.67 -19.87 -30.17
CA TYR A 283 -33.76 -20.49 -28.86
C TYR A 283 -35.24 -20.69 -28.63
N HIS A 284 -35.65 -21.94 -28.78
CA HIS A 284 -36.85 -22.48 -28.20
C HIS A 284 -37.02 -21.95 -26.76
N TYR A 285 -38.26 -21.58 -26.42
CA TYR A 285 -38.79 -21.13 -25.12
C TYR A 285 -38.89 -19.61 -24.87
N LEU A 286 -39.97 -19.04 -25.43
CA LEU A 286 -41.07 -18.32 -24.75
C LEU A 286 -40.72 -17.25 -23.68
N PHE A 287 -40.83 -15.94 -24.01
CA PHE A 287 -42.06 -15.16 -23.78
C PHE A 287 -41.93 -13.70 -24.27
N SER A 288 -43.03 -13.25 -24.85
CA SER A 288 -43.28 -12.00 -25.58
C SER A 288 -43.51 -10.81 -24.63
N PHE A 289 -43.07 -9.59 -24.98
CA PHE A 289 -43.96 -8.43 -25.18
C PHE A 289 -43.20 -7.14 -25.60
N SER A 290 -43.79 -6.46 -26.57
CA SER A 290 -43.29 -5.32 -27.35
C SER A 290 -43.67 -3.96 -26.72
N PHE A 291 -42.90 -2.88 -26.97
CA PHE A 291 -43.46 -1.56 -27.32
C PHE A 291 -42.41 -0.56 -27.84
N LYS A 292 -42.76 0.03 -28.99
CA LYS A 292 -42.04 0.89 -29.95
C LYS A 292 -42.29 2.37 -29.66
N PHE A 293 -41.38 3.30 -29.98
CA PHE A 293 -41.68 4.58 -30.63
C PHE A 293 -40.42 5.33 -31.10
N CYS A 294 -40.61 6.06 -32.20
CA CYS A 294 -39.70 6.61 -33.21
C CYS A 294 -39.11 8.00 -32.86
N GLY A 295 -38.04 8.43 -33.54
CA GLY A 295 -37.75 9.88 -33.71
C GLY A 295 -36.30 10.33 -33.92
N TYR A 296 -35.89 10.40 -35.20
CA TYR A 296 -35.00 11.39 -35.85
C TYR A 296 -33.44 11.31 -35.77
N GLU A 297 -32.91 11.07 -36.98
CA GLU A 297 -31.73 11.58 -37.73
C GLU A 297 -30.36 11.83 -37.07
N CYS A 298 -29.33 11.20 -37.65
CA CYS A 298 -27.98 11.77 -37.85
C CYS A 298 -27.25 10.97 -38.95
N TYR A 299 -27.05 11.60 -40.11
CA TYR A 299 -26.15 11.18 -41.19
C TYR A 299 -24.70 11.37 -40.75
N VAL A 300 -23.85 10.33 -40.90
CA VAL A 300 -22.42 10.51 -41.27
C VAL A 300 -21.98 9.28 -42.05
N CYS A 301 -21.78 9.46 -43.36
CA CYS A 301 -21.02 8.56 -44.24
C CYS A 301 -19.56 8.44 -43.77
N TRP A 302 -19.01 7.23 -43.79
CA TRP A 302 -17.58 7.03 -43.94
C TRP A 302 -17.37 6.21 -45.21
N GLU A 303 -16.89 6.87 -46.26
CA GLU A 303 -16.49 6.27 -47.52
C GLU A 303 -14.96 6.20 -47.55
N LYS A 304 -14.48 4.98 -47.81
CA LYS A 304 -13.13 4.50 -48.19
C LYS A 304 -12.00 4.56 -47.15
#